data_AF-A0A9N7C3N0-F1
#
_entry.id   AF-A0A9N7C3N0-F1
#
_cell.length_a   1.000
_cell.length_b   1.000
_cell.length_c   1.000
_cell.angle_alpha   90.00
_cell.angle_beta   90.00
_cell.angle_gamma   90.00
#
_symmetry.space_group_name_H-M   'P 1'
#
loop_
_entity.id
_entity.type
_entity.pdbx_description
1 polymer ?
#
loop_
_entity_poly.entity_id
_entity_poly.type
_entity_poly.pdbx_seq_one_letter_code
_entity_poly.pdbx_strand_id
1 'polypeptide(L)'
;MITMRIHWLQSTEREVMKQRDPQIHVRIPQSMKDALEANAKANCRSVNSEIIFGLKFYAQHLEQAEKALGTAVGSQPNAPQK
;
A
#
# COMPACT_ATOMS: atom_id res chain seq x y z
N MET A 1 -11.31 -17.89 56.25
CA MET A 1 -11.38 -16.41 56.13
C MET A 1 -10.93 -16.08 54.71
N ILE A 2 -11.72 -16.36 53.66
CA ILE A 2 -12.75 -15.50 53.02
C ILE A 2 -12.45 -14.00 53.05
N THR A 3 -12.45 -13.40 51.84
CA THR A 3 -12.46 -11.96 51.49
C THR A 3 -11.12 -11.24 51.72
N MET A 4 -10.50 -10.48 50.83
CA MET A 4 -10.87 -9.72 49.62
C MET A 4 -9.63 -9.77 48.71
N ARG A 5 -9.69 -9.69 47.39
CA ARG A 5 -9.82 -8.41 46.67
C ARG A 5 -9.80 -8.72 45.17
N ILE A 6 -10.93 -9.24 44.69
CA ILE A 6 -11.33 -9.08 43.29
C ILE A 6 -11.56 -7.58 43.10
N HIS A 7 -10.49 -6.87 42.77
CA HIS A 7 -10.44 -5.49 42.31
C HIS A 7 -9.17 -5.50 41.48
N TRP A 8 -9.25 -5.85 40.20
CA TRP A 8 -9.44 -4.80 39.22
C TRP A 8 -9.99 -5.40 37.92
N LEU A 9 -11.31 -5.59 37.87
CA LEU A 9 -12.04 -5.81 36.63
C LEU A 9 -12.72 -4.49 36.28
N GLN A 10 -11.96 -3.55 35.70
CA GLN A 10 -12.46 -2.38 34.96
C GLN A 10 -11.28 -1.54 34.49
N SER A 11 -11.38 -0.98 33.28
CA SER A 11 -10.39 -0.10 32.63
C SER A 11 -9.24 -0.81 31.90
N THR A 12 -9.57 -1.49 30.82
CA THR A 12 -9.06 -1.03 29.51
C THR A 12 -10.14 -1.23 28.45
N GLU A 13 -11.23 -0.46 28.59
CA GLU A 13 -11.82 0.23 27.44
C GLU A 13 -10.76 1.18 26.84
N ARG A 14 -9.63 0.62 26.38
CA ARG A 14 -8.62 1.35 25.63
C ARG A 14 -9.20 1.51 24.24
N GLU A 15 -10.02 2.54 24.13
CA GLU A 15 -10.29 3.30 22.93
C GLU A 15 -10.23 2.48 21.66
N VAL A 16 -11.36 1.83 21.35
CA VAL A 16 -11.75 1.53 19.98
C VAL A 16 -12.11 2.85 19.28
N MET A 17 -11.24 3.87 19.36
CA MET A 17 -11.14 4.85 18.30
C MET A 17 -10.46 4.11 17.17
N LYS A 18 -11.28 3.45 16.34
CA LYS A 18 -10.87 2.98 15.00
C LYS A 18 -9.93 4.05 14.45
N GLN A 19 -8.64 3.77 14.38
CA GLN A 19 -7.73 4.50 13.51
C GLN A 19 -8.34 4.30 12.12
N ARG A 20 -9.18 5.26 11.70
CA ARG A 20 -9.64 5.31 10.32
C ARG A 20 -8.36 5.46 9.53
N ASP A 21 -8.16 4.59 8.55
CA ASP A 21 -7.02 4.69 7.66
C ASP A 21 -6.82 6.16 7.26
N PRO A 22 -5.61 6.71 7.41
CA PRO A 22 -5.37 8.13 7.18
C PRO A 22 -5.79 8.49 5.76
N GLN A 23 -6.72 9.42 5.63
CA GLN A 23 -7.22 9.85 4.33
C GLN A 23 -6.17 10.74 3.66
N ILE A 24 -5.66 10.30 2.50
CA ILE A 24 -4.67 11.05 1.73
C ILE A 24 -5.41 11.93 0.71
N HIS A 25 -5.12 13.23 0.71
CA HIS A 25 -5.65 14.17 -0.28
C HIS A 25 -4.58 14.44 -1.34
N VAL A 26 -4.82 14.01 -2.58
CA VAL A 26 -3.91 14.20 -3.72
C VAL A 26 -4.54 15.14 -4.73
N ARG A 27 -3.75 16.08 -5.25
CA ARG A 27 -4.15 16.92 -6.38
C ARG A 27 -3.79 16.21 -7.68
N ILE A 28 -4.77 16.02 -8.55
CA ILE A 28 -4.60 15.44 -9.88
C ILE A 28 -5.29 16.30 -10.94
N PRO A 29 -4.85 16.25 -12.21
CA PRO A 29 -5.56 16.89 -13.31
C PRO A 29 -6.99 16.36 -13.44
N GLN A 30 -7.93 17.21 -13.86
CA GLN A 30 -9.33 16.83 -14.02
C GLN A 30 -9.50 15.66 -15.00
N SER A 31 -8.80 15.69 -16.13
CA SER A 31 -8.82 14.61 -17.13
C SER A 31 -8.42 13.25 -16.56
N MET A 32 -7.47 13.25 -15.61
CA MET A 32 -7.04 12.03 -14.93
C MET A 32 -8.09 11.53 -13.93
N LYS A 33 -8.75 12.45 -13.22
CA LYS A 33 -9.86 12.11 -12.32
C LYS A 33 -11.02 11.48 -13.09
N ASP A 34 -11.37 12.03 -14.25
CA ASP A 34 -12.47 11.54 -15.07
C ASP A 34 -12.17 10.12 -15.60
N ALA A 35 -10.94 9.87 -16.06
CA ALA A 35 -10.50 8.55 -16.49
C ALA A 35 -10.51 7.53 -15.33
N LEU A 36 -10.08 7.95 -14.14
CA LEU A 36 -10.09 7.11 -12.95
C LEU A 36 -11.52 6.75 -12.50
N GLU A 37 -12.46 7.69 -12.56
CA GLU A 37 -13.87 7.45 -12.27
C GLU A 37 -14.51 6.50 -13.29
N ALA A 38 -14.18 6.65 -14.57
CA ALA A 38 -14.64 5.75 -15.62
C ALA A 38 -14.13 4.32 -15.41
N ASN A 39 -12.85 4.15 -15.09
CA ASN A 39 -12.26 2.84 -14.80
C ASN A 39 -12.84 2.20 -13.53
N ALA A 40 -13.00 2.99 -12.46
CA ALA A 40 -13.62 2.51 -11.23
C ALA A 40 -15.06 2.02 -11.47
N LYS A 41 -15.83 2.76 -12.27
CA LYS A 41 -17.20 2.39 -12.66
C LYS A 41 -17.22 1.12 -13.51
N ALA A 42 -16.31 0.98 -14.48
CA ALA A 42 -16.20 -0.21 -15.32
C ALA A 42 -15.82 -1.46 -14.51
N ASN A 43 -14.98 -1.29 -13.48
CA ASN A 43 -14.51 -2.37 -12.61
C ASN A 43 -15.44 -2.65 -11.41
N CYS A 44 -16.61 -1.98 -11.33
CA CYS A 44 -17.53 -2.05 -10.18
C CYS A 44 -16.85 -1.78 -8.83
N ARG A 45 -15.92 -0.82 -8.80
CA ARG A 45 -15.11 -0.46 -7.63
C ARG A 45 -15.34 1.00 -7.23
N SER A 46 -15.02 1.31 -5.97
CA SER A 46 -14.87 2.70 -5.56
C SER A 46 -13.61 3.31 -6.18
N VAL A 47 -13.61 4.62 -6.39
CA VAL A 47 -12.41 5.35 -6.86
C VAL A 47 -11.21 5.08 -5.95
N ASN A 48 -11.40 5.03 -4.63
CA ASN A 48 -10.33 4.73 -3.68
C ASN A 48 -9.78 3.31 -3.86
N SER A 49 -10.66 2.32 -4.05
CA SER A 49 -10.25 0.94 -4.31
C SER A 49 -9.46 0.80 -5.62
N GLU A 50 -9.82 1.56 -6.64
CA GLU A 50 -9.11 1.59 -7.91
C GLU A 50 -7.73 2.23 -7.79
N ILE A 51 -7.60 3.32 -7.04
CA ILE A 51 -6.31 3.94 -6.72
C ILE A 51 -5.41 2.93 -6.00
N ILE A 52 -5.92 2.25 -4.97
CA ILE A 52 -5.15 1.25 -4.22
C ILE A 52 -4.70 0.11 -5.15
N PHE A 53 -5.58 -0.35 -6.04
CA PHE A 53 -5.24 -1.37 -7.02
C PHE A 53 -4.10 -0.91 -7.95
N GLY A 54 -4.19 0.30 -8.51
CA GLY A 54 -3.15 0.87 -9.37
C GLY A 54 -1.81 1.05 -8.65
N LEU A 55 -1.83 1.51 -7.40
CA LEU A 55 -0.62 1.66 -6.58
C LEU A 55 0.04 0.30 -6.28
N LYS A 56 -0.74 -0.72 -5.95
CA LYS A 56 -0.23 -2.09 -5.73
C LYS A 56 0.39 -2.66 -6.99
N PHE A 57 -0.29 -2.50 -8.12
CA PHE A 57 0.20 -2.93 -9.42
C PHE A 57 1.54 -2.25 -9.77
N TYR A 58 1.63 -0.93 -9.58
CA TYR A 58 2.85 -0.18 -9.83
C TYR A 58 4.01 -0.60 -8.90
N ALA A 59 3.75 -0.79 -7.60
CA ALA A 59 4.75 -1.26 -6.65
C ALA A 59 5.33 -2.64 -7.04
N GLN A 60 4.46 -3.58 -7.39
CA GLN A 60 4.89 -4.91 -7.86
C GLN A 60 5.73 -4.83 -9.14
N HIS A 61 5.37 -3.93 -10.07
CA HIS A 61 6.14 -3.71 -11.29
C HIS A 61 7.51 -3.08 -11.02
N LEU A 62 7.64 -2.17 -10.05
CA LEU A 62 8.93 -1.62 -9.64
C LEU A 62 9.84 -2.67 -9.02
N GLU A 63 9.32 -3.51 -8.11
CA GLU A 63 10.12 -4.59 -7.51
C GLU A 63 10.62 -5.59 -8.56
N GLN A 64 9.80 -5.88 -9.58
CA GLN A 64 10.20 -6.72 -10.70
C GLN A 64 11.24 -6.04 -11.60
N ALA A 65 11.11 -4.73 -11.81
CA ALA A 65 12.08 -3.95 -12.57
C ALA A 65 13.42 -3.86 -11.83
N GLU A 66 13.44 -3.68 -10.50
CA GLU A 66 14.65 -3.71 -9.69
C GLU A 66 15.31 -5.10 -9.69
N LYS A 67 14.53 -6.18 -9.58
CA LYS A 67 15.06 -7.55 -9.74
C LYS A 67 15.62 -7.80 -11.13
N ALA A 68 14.98 -7.29 -12.18
CA ALA A 68 15.48 -7.40 -13.55
C ALA A 68 16.76 -6.57 -13.76
N LEU A 69 16.86 -5.38 -13.17
CA LEU A 69 18.04 -4.50 -13.26
C LEU A 69 19.24 -5.07 -12.49
N GLY A 70 18.99 -5.73 -11.35
CA GLY A 70 20.03 -6.42 -10.56
C GLY A 70 20.67 -7.62 -11.27
N THR A 71 20.09 -8.11 -12.37
CA THR A 71 20.63 -9.24 -13.15
C THR A 71 21.44 -8.77 -14.38
N ALA A 72 21.37 -7.49 -14.77
CA ALA A 72 22.06 -6.97 -15.95
C ALA A 72 23.47 -6.42 -15.66
N VAL A 73 23.88 -6.27 -14.39
CA VAL A 73 25.23 -5.82 -13.99
C VAL A 73 26.07 -7.02 -13.54
N GLY A 74 26.24 -8.00 -14.43
CA GLY A 74 26.99 -9.22 -14.11
C GLY A 74 27.73 -9.87 -15.28
N SER A 75 27.78 -9.24 -16.46
CA SER A 75 28.50 -9.80 -17.60
C SER A 75 29.15 -8.70 -18.45
N GLN A 76 30.23 -8.12 -17.92
CA GLN A 76 31.29 -7.62 -18.78
C GLN A 76 32.28 -8.77 -19.02
N PRO A 77 32.38 -9.34 -20.24
CA PRO A 77 33.51 -10.18 -20.60
C PRO A 77 34.70 -9.25 -20.87
N ASN A 78 35.61 -9.15 -19.90
CA ASN A 78 36.82 -8.35 -20.03
C ASN A 78 37.95 -9.25 -20.55
N ALA A 79 38.24 -9.20 -21.85
CA ALA A 79 39.56 -9.45 -22.45
C ALA A 79 39.55 -9.02 -23.93
N PRO A 80 40.60 -8.31 -24.40
CA PRO A 80 41.73 -9.04 -24.96
C PRO A 80 43.06 -8.67 -24.28
N GLN A 81 43.82 -9.71 -23.95
CA GLN A 81 45.21 -9.63 -23.50
C GLN A 81 46.11 -9.22 -24.69
N LYS A 82 47.07 -8.34 -24.45
CA LYS A 82 48.22 -8.09 -25.33
C LYS A 82 49.50 -8.35 -24.56
#